data_AF-A0A0Q9Y1Q8-F1
#
_entry.id   AF-A0A0Q9Y1Q8-F1
#
_cell.length_a   1.000
_cell.length_b   1.000
_cell.length_c   1.000
_cell.angle_alpha   90.00
_cell.angle_beta   90.00
_cell.angle_gamma   90.00
#
_symmetry.space_group_name_H-M   'P 1'
#
loop_
_entity.id
_entity.type
_entity.pdbx_description
1 polymer ?
#
loop_
_entity_poly.entity_id
_entity_poly.type
_entity_poly.pdbx_seq_one_letter_code
_entity_poly.pdbx_strand_id
1 'polypeptide(L)'
;MLHIIFFALLASTFLLGMTWMRIGLFNLSGNRMENWLQKFTNSPFMGMLAGIGMTAILQSSSAVTVIAVGLVSARILTFPQTIGIILGTNIGTTITLEFFTFDLTKMVIPFIIIGIGLQFFKNIKFKSLSLIFLGIGIIFASMNGFELLAKSIEDVPLIQKLIHLMKDNIVISFITGTFLTALIQSSTVMTGIAMSFLNSGTFSLDTGIAIMIGANIGTCATALLASIGAGNEARLTAYAHIWLNLIGAIIFLPLISILGHASSIISDQPPTQLAHASVIYNAAVSLLFLPFAQMFGQYIIKLLMVNKIGISLGKWRLQNLFQVESPLLATFYRHLPLF
;
A
#
# COMPACT_ATOMS: atom_id res chain seq x y z
N MET A 1 -6.09 12.21 -26.03
CA MET A 1 -7.07 11.29 -25.41
C MET A 1 -6.64 9.82 -25.51
N LEU A 2 -6.20 9.35 -26.69
CA LEU A 2 -5.80 7.95 -26.89
C LEU A 2 -4.70 7.46 -25.94
N HIS A 3 -3.63 8.23 -25.70
CA HIS A 3 -2.56 7.85 -24.76
C HIS A 3 -3.04 7.67 -23.32
N ILE A 4 -3.98 8.49 -22.87
CA ILE A 4 -4.56 8.39 -21.52
C ILE A 4 -5.40 7.12 -21.41
N ILE A 5 -6.15 6.77 -22.46
CA ILE A 5 -6.92 5.52 -22.52
C ILE A 5 -5.98 4.31 -22.47
N PHE A 6 -4.88 4.33 -23.24
CA PHE A 6 -3.88 3.27 -23.17
C PHE A 6 -3.22 3.16 -21.80
N PHE A 7 -2.91 4.29 -21.15
CA PHE A 7 -2.37 4.29 -19.79
C PHE A 7 -3.35 3.64 -18.80
N ALA A 8 -4.62 4.03 -18.85
CA ALA A 8 -5.66 3.46 -17.99
C ALA A 8 -5.88 1.96 -18.26
N LEU A 9 -5.81 1.54 -19.53
CA LEU A 9 -5.88 0.13 -19.92
C LEU A 9 -4.72 -0.66 -19.30
N LEU A 10 -3.48 -0.17 -19.46
CA LEU A 10 -2.27 -0.82 -18.93
C LEU A 10 -2.29 -0.90 -17.40
N ALA A 11 -2.75 0.16 -16.72
CA ALA A 11 -2.91 0.14 -15.27
C ALA A 11 -3.96 -0.89 -14.83
N SER A 12 -5.06 -0.97 -15.57
CA SER A 12 -6.13 -1.95 -15.31
C SER A 12 -5.65 -3.39 -15.56
N THR A 13 -4.92 -3.65 -16.63
CA THR A 13 -4.35 -4.98 -16.90
C THR A 13 -3.27 -5.35 -15.89
N PHE A 14 -2.42 -4.41 -15.48
CA PHE A 14 -1.44 -4.63 -14.41
C PHE A 14 -2.15 -5.03 -13.11
N LEU A 15 -3.17 -4.27 -12.69
CA LEU A 15 -3.98 -4.57 -11.52
C LEU A 15 -4.68 -5.92 -11.63
N LEU A 16 -5.19 -6.28 -12.81
CA LEU A 16 -5.79 -7.58 -13.08
C LEU A 16 -4.76 -8.70 -12.91
N GLY A 17 -3.57 -8.56 -13.50
CA GLY A 17 -2.48 -9.52 -13.38
C GLY A 17 -2.06 -9.72 -11.93
N MET A 18 -1.89 -8.62 -11.17
CA MET A 18 -1.64 -8.65 -9.73
C MET A 18 -2.74 -9.37 -8.96
N THR A 19 -4.00 -9.16 -9.36
CA THR A 19 -5.15 -9.78 -8.70
C THR A 19 -5.24 -11.27 -8.96
N TRP A 20 -5.03 -11.71 -10.20
CA TRP A 20 -4.98 -13.14 -10.53
C TRP A 20 -3.80 -13.83 -9.85
N MET A 21 -2.62 -13.23 -9.86
CA MET A 21 -1.46 -13.76 -9.14
C MET A 21 -1.77 -13.92 -7.65
N ARG A 22 -2.32 -12.89 -7.00
CA ARG A 22 -2.76 -12.91 -5.60
C ARG A 22 -3.79 -14.00 -5.32
N ILE A 23 -4.83 -14.12 -6.15
CA ILE A 23 -5.88 -15.16 -5.98
C ILE A 23 -5.27 -16.56 -6.11
N GLY A 24 -4.40 -16.78 -7.09
CA GLY A 24 -3.72 -18.05 -7.28
C GLY A 24 -2.86 -18.42 -6.07
N LEU A 25 -2.04 -17.48 -5.58
CA LEU A 25 -1.19 -17.69 -4.39
C LEU A 25 -2.03 -17.93 -3.12
N PHE A 26 -3.12 -17.17 -2.95
CA PHE A 26 -4.05 -17.34 -1.83
C PHE A 26 -4.71 -18.72 -1.85
N ASN A 27 -5.21 -19.16 -3.00
CA ASN A 27 -5.85 -20.47 -3.17
C ASN A 27 -4.90 -21.64 -2.90
N LEU A 28 -3.61 -21.48 -3.24
CA LEU A 28 -2.59 -22.49 -2.90
C LEU A 28 -2.24 -22.50 -1.40
N SER A 29 -2.39 -21.35 -0.74
CA SER A 29 -2.07 -21.15 0.68
C SER A 29 -3.20 -21.62 1.63
N GLY A 30 -4.46 -21.51 1.20
CA GLY A 30 -5.67 -21.91 1.95
C GLY A 30 -5.91 -21.10 3.23
N ASN A 31 -6.83 -21.57 4.10
CA ASN A 31 -7.16 -20.94 5.40
C ASN A 31 -5.99 -20.93 6.42
N ARG A 32 -4.80 -21.41 6.03
CA ARG A 32 -3.62 -21.47 6.90
C ARG A 32 -3.06 -20.09 7.21
N MET A 33 -3.32 -19.11 6.35
CA MET A 33 -2.72 -17.80 6.45
C MET A 33 -3.21 -17.00 7.67
N GLU A 34 -4.52 -17.00 7.95
CA GLU A 34 -5.07 -16.39 9.17
C GLU A 34 -4.56 -17.09 10.42
N ASN A 35 -4.59 -18.42 10.43
CA ASN A 35 -4.06 -19.24 11.52
C ASN A 35 -2.55 -18.99 11.76
N TRP A 36 -1.80 -18.74 10.69
CA TRP A 36 -0.37 -18.44 10.77
C TRP A 36 -0.12 -17.08 11.40
N LEU A 37 -0.83 -16.03 10.96
CA LEU A 37 -0.79 -14.73 11.61
C LEU A 37 -1.15 -14.83 13.09
N GLN A 38 -2.18 -15.60 13.46
CA GLN A 38 -2.55 -15.78 14.87
C GLN A 38 -1.45 -16.43 15.71
N LYS A 39 -0.78 -17.47 15.17
CA LYS A 39 0.24 -18.24 15.92
C LYS A 39 1.60 -17.55 15.98
N PHE A 40 1.95 -16.75 14.97
CA PHE A 40 3.28 -16.18 14.80
C PHE A 40 3.33 -14.66 15.06
N THR A 41 2.40 -14.10 15.85
CA THR A 41 2.37 -12.65 16.17
C THR A 41 2.47 -12.36 17.67
N ASN A 42 3.05 -13.27 18.48
CA ASN A 42 3.14 -13.14 19.94
C ASN A 42 3.97 -11.93 20.43
N SER A 43 4.80 -11.34 19.57
CA SER A 43 5.56 -10.11 19.85
C SER A 43 5.62 -9.22 18.61
N PRO A 44 5.92 -7.91 18.73
CA PRO A 44 6.05 -7.02 17.56
C PRO A 44 7.07 -7.50 16.54
N PHE A 45 8.20 -8.07 16.98
CA PHE A 45 9.21 -8.64 16.08
C PHE A 45 8.69 -9.87 15.33
N MET A 46 8.04 -10.80 16.03
CA MET A 46 7.41 -11.95 15.37
C MET A 46 6.30 -11.51 14.43
N GLY A 47 5.52 -10.49 14.81
CA GLY A 47 4.54 -9.86 13.94
C GLY A 47 5.15 -9.27 12.68
N MET A 48 6.33 -8.65 12.77
CA MET A 48 7.07 -8.14 11.61
C MET A 48 7.50 -9.27 10.68
N LEU A 49 8.10 -10.34 11.21
CA LEU A 49 8.46 -11.51 10.38
C LEU A 49 7.23 -12.16 9.73
N ALA A 50 6.12 -12.23 10.47
CA ALA A 50 4.86 -12.72 9.94
C ALA A 50 4.33 -11.81 8.82
N GLY A 51 4.37 -10.49 9.00
CA GLY A 51 3.97 -9.52 7.98
C GLY A 51 4.82 -9.62 6.70
N ILE A 52 6.14 -9.79 6.84
CA ILE A 52 7.07 -9.99 5.72
C ILE A 52 6.67 -11.24 4.93
N GLY A 53 6.61 -12.39 5.59
CA GLY A 53 6.33 -13.66 4.94
C GLY A 53 4.93 -13.69 4.30
N MET A 54 3.92 -13.19 5.02
CA MET A 54 2.56 -13.13 4.51
C MET A 54 2.45 -12.23 3.28
N THR A 55 3.10 -11.07 3.31
CA THR A 55 3.06 -10.13 2.18
C THR A 55 3.84 -10.66 1.00
N ALA A 56 4.98 -11.32 1.22
CA ALA A 56 5.75 -11.98 0.16
C ALA A 56 4.94 -13.09 -0.52
N ILE A 57 4.20 -13.88 0.25
CA ILE A 57 3.35 -14.96 -0.29
C ILE A 57 2.12 -14.40 -1.00
N LEU A 58 1.41 -13.44 -0.40
CA LEU A 58 0.18 -12.88 -0.99
C LEU A 58 0.43 -11.78 -2.02
N GLN A 59 1.67 -11.28 -2.13
CA GLN A 59 2.07 -10.19 -3.00
C GLN A 59 1.26 -8.90 -2.76
N SER A 60 0.82 -8.67 -1.52
CA SER A 60 -0.24 -7.70 -1.22
C SER A 60 -0.29 -7.25 0.24
N SER A 61 0.46 -6.20 0.60
CA SER A 61 0.45 -5.63 1.95
C SER A 61 -0.91 -5.09 2.38
N SER A 62 -1.69 -4.48 1.47
CA SER A 62 -3.07 -4.03 1.75
C SER A 62 -3.96 -5.19 2.22
N ALA A 63 -3.86 -6.36 1.55
CA ALA A 63 -4.66 -7.53 1.93
C ALA A 63 -4.27 -8.06 3.32
N VAL A 64 -2.98 -8.14 3.61
CA VAL A 64 -2.48 -8.55 4.94
C VAL A 64 -2.92 -7.56 6.02
N THR A 65 -2.87 -6.26 5.71
CA THR A 65 -3.31 -5.21 6.64
C THR A 65 -4.82 -5.28 6.89
N VAL A 66 -5.63 -5.51 5.85
CA VAL A 66 -7.09 -5.72 5.99
C VAL A 66 -7.38 -6.94 6.85
N ILE A 67 -6.65 -8.05 6.66
CA ILE A 67 -6.78 -9.24 7.53
C ILE A 67 -6.42 -8.88 8.97
N ALA A 68 -5.31 -8.16 9.21
CA ALA A 68 -4.92 -7.74 10.56
C ALA A 68 -5.97 -6.83 11.22
N VAL A 69 -6.57 -5.91 10.46
CA VAL A 69 -7.68 -5.05 10.90
C VAL A 69 -8.92 -5.89 11.25
N GLY A 70 -9.24 -6.91 10.45
CA GLY A 70 -10.32 -7.86 10.75
C GLY A 70 -10.06 -8.66 12.03
N LEU A 71 -8.85 -9.19 12.19
CA LEU A 71 -8.46 -9.99 13.36
C LEU A 71 -8.42 -9.16 14.66
N VAL A 72 -7.98 -7.90 14.61
CA VAL A 72 -8.02 -7.03 15.80
C VAL A 72 -9.46 -6.61 16.13
N SER A 73 -10.30 -6.38 15.12
CA SER A 73 -11.74 -6.13 15.32
C SER A 73 -12.44 -7.33 15.97
N ALA A 74 -12.05 -8.54 15.58
CA ALA A 74 -12.53 -9.79 16.16
C ALA A 74 -11.92 -10.12 17.54
N ARG A 75 -11.03 -9.25 18.07
CA ARG A 75 -10.28 -9.44 19.33
C ARG A 75 -9.39 -10.69 19.35
N ILE A 76 -9.04 -11.20 18.17
CA ILE A 76 -8.11 -12.33 18.02
C ILE A 76 -6.67 -11.83 18.17
N LEU A 77 -6.39 -10.64 17.63
CA LEU A 77 -5.12 -9.94 17.81
C LEU A 77 -5.33 -8.72 18.71
N THR A 78 -4.27 -8.32 19.40
CA THR A 78 -4.18 -7.03 20.08
C THR A 78 -3.62 -5.98 19.14
N PHE A 79 -3.96 -4.72 19.36
CA PHE A 79 -3.45 -3.61 18.55
C PHE A 79 -1.91 -3.55 18.46
N PRO A 80 -1.12 -3.73 19.55
CA PRO A 80 0.34 -3.75 19.45
C PRO A 80 0.91 -4.84 18.52
N GLN A 81 0.24 -5.99 18.42
CA GLN A 81 0.64 -7.06 17.49
C GLN A 81 0.44 -6.63 16.04
N THR A 82 -0.62 -5.86 15.76
CA THR A 82 -0.87 -5.32 14.41
C THR A 82 0.20 -4.34 13.95
N ILE A 83 0.84 -3.60 14.87
CA ILE A 83 1.96 -2.70 14.55
C ILE A 83 3.12 -3.51 13.95
N GLY A 84 3.49 -4.62 14.60
CA GLY A 84 4.50 -5.54 14.07
C GLY A 84 4.15 -6.02 12.67
N ILE A 85 2.91 -6.50 12.47
CA ILE A 85 2.44 -6.95 11.14
C ILE A 85 2.60 -5.84 10.10
N ILE A 86 2.15 -4.62 10.38
CA ILE A 86 2.24 -3.49 9.46
C ILE A 86 3.69 -3.22 9.06
N LEU A 87 4.61 -3.11 10.03
CA LEU A 87 6.05 -2.93 9.77
C LEU A 87 6.59 -4.04 8.85
N GLY A 88 6.14 -5.27 9.08
CA GLY A 88 6.48 -6.42 8.25
C GLY A 88 5.93 -6.34 6.84
N THR A 89 4.69 -5.89 6.67
CA THR A 89 4.04 -5.78 5.35
C THR A 89 4.70 -4.72 4.46
N ASN A 90 5.24 -3.65 5.05
CA ASN A 90 6.01 -2.64 4.35
C ASN A 90 7.30 -3.23 3.76
N ILE A 91 8.06 -3.99 4.56
CA ILE A 91 9.24 -4.74 4.08
C ILE A 91 8.81 -5.81 3.06
N GLY A 92 7.76 -6.58 3.33
CA GLY A 92 7.35 -7.66 2.43
C GLY A 92 6.93 -7.17 1.03
N THR A 93 6.43 -5.94 0.91
CA THR A 93 6.09 -5.32 -0.40
C THR A 93 7.33 -5.15 -1.28
N THR A 94 8.51 -4.94 -0.67
CA THR A 94 9.75 -4.74 -1.43
C THR A 94 10.18 -6.01 -2.15
N ILE A 95 9.84 -7.19 -1.63
CA ILE A 95 10.11 -8.47 -2.30
C ILE A 95 9.39 -8.55 -3.65
N THR A 96 8.17 -8.02 -3.74
CA THR A 96 7.44 -7.92 -5.01
C THR A 96 8.14 -6.99 -6.00
N LEU A 97 8.68 -5.86 -5.50
CA LEU A 97 9.40 -4.90 -6.33
C LEU A 97 10.72 -5.49 -6.85
N GLU A 98 11.46 -6.21 -6.01
CA GLU A 98 12.65 -6.96 -6.42
C GLU A 98 12.31 -7.99 -7.50
N PHE A 99 11.20 -8.72 -7.35
CA PHE A 99 10.74 -9.67 -8.37
C PHE A 99 10.49 -9.00 -9.73
N PHE A 100 10.04 -7.75 -9.78
CA PHE A 100 9.82 -7.02 -11.03
C PHE A 100 11.11 -6.57 -11.74
N THR A 101 12.25 -6.57 -11.03
CA THR A 101 13.55 -6.23 -11.62
C THR A 101 14.12 -7.35 -12.49
N PHE A 102 13.61 -8.57 -12.36
CA PHE A 102 14.03 -9.69 -13.19
C PHE A 102 13.61 -9.43 -14.64
N ASP A 103 14.56 -9.55 -15.58
CA ASP A 103 14.26 -9.46 -17.01
C ASP A 103 13.49 -10.71 -17.48
N LEU A 104 12.19 -10.67 -17.27
CA LEU A 104 11.23 -11.70 -17.65
C LEU A 104 10.48 -11.34 -18.93
N THR A 105 10.94 -10.33 -19.68
CA THR A 105 10.31 -9.88 -20.93
C THR A 105 10.18 -11.03 -21.94
N LYS A 106 11.23 -11.85 -22.08
CA LYS A 106 11.21 -13.04 -22.95
C LYS A 106 10.32 -14.17 -22.42
N MET A 107 10.02 -14.17 -21.12
CA MET A 107 9.20 -15.18 -20.44
C MET A 107 7.72 -14.84 -20.42
N VAL A 108 7.32 -13.63 -20.85
CA VAL A 108 5.89 -13.22 -20.93
C VAL A 108 5.06 -14.23 -21.72
N ILE A 109 5.47 -14.55 -22.95
CA ILE A 109 4.75 -15.48 -23.82
C ILE A 109 4.72 -16.90 -23.21
N PRO A 110 5.85 -17.49 -22.77
CA PRO A 110 5.84 -18.76 -22.04
C PRO A 110 4.89 -18.80 -20.85
N PHE A 111 4.88 -17.77 -20.00
CA PHE A 111 3.99 -17.73 -18.84
C PHE A 111 2.51 -17.69 -19.24
N ILE A 112 2.16 -16.94 -20.28
CA ILE A 112 0.78 -16.91 -20.78
C ILE A 112 0.39 -18.29 -21.33
N ILE A 113 1.24 -18.93 -22.14
CA ILE A 113 0.96 -20.26 -22.71
C ILE A 113 0.79 -21.31 -21.61
N ILE A 114 1.70 -21.34 -20.63
CA ILE A 114 1.62 -22.25 -19.48
C ILE A 114 0.34 -21.98 -18.68
N GLY A 115 0.04 -20.71 -18.41
CA GLY A 115 -1.16 -20.31 -17.70
C GLY A 115 -2.44 -20.79 -18.38
N ILE A 116 -2.59 -20.52 -19.68
CA ILE A 116 -3.73 -21.00 -20.49
C ILE A 116 -3.79 -22.54 -20.49
N GLY A 117 -2.66 -23.22 -20.68
CA GLY A 117 -2.61 -24.68 -20.68
C GLY A 117 -3.07 -25.29 -19.35
N LEU A 118 -2.67 -24.69 -18.23
CA LEU A 118 -3.06 -25.12 -16.89
C LEU A 118 -4.55 -24.86 -16.58
N GLN A 119 -5.18 -23.91 -17.27
CA GLN A 119 -6.59 -23.56 -17.06
C GLN A 119 -7.56 -24.71 -17.41
N PHE A 120 -7.17 -25.59 -18.32
CA PHE A 120 -8.01 -26.72 -18.77
C PHE A 120 -8.12 -27.85 -17.73
N PHE A 121 -7.26 -27.86 -16.71
CA PHE A 121 -7.35 -28.85 -15.65
C PHE A 121 -8.47 -28.51 -14.66
N LYS A 122 -9.24 -29.53 -14.25
CA LYS A 122 -10.33 -29.36 -13.27
C LYS A 122 -9.83 -29.18 -11.83
N ASN A 123 -8.58 -29.57 -11.53
CA ASN A 123 -8.00 -29.50 -10.19
C ASN A 123 -7.75 -28.04 -9.78
N ILE A 124 -8.22 -27.67 -8.59
CA ILE A 124 -8.06 -26.32 -8.03
C ILE A 124 -6.60 -25.87 -7.98
N LYS A 125 -5.65 -26.78 -7.71
CA LYS A 125 -4.21 -26.43 -7.67
C LYS A 125 -3.70 -25.97 -9.03
N PHE A 126 -4.08 -26.67 -10.11
CA PHE A 126 -3.68 -26.29 -11.47
C PHE A 126 -4.37 -25.01 -11.92
N LYS A 127 -5.64 -24.79 -11.55
CA LYS A 127 -6.33 -23.51 -11.79
C LYS A 127 -5.66 -22.35 -11.06
N SER A 128 -5.24 -22.56 -9.81
CA SER A 128 -4.51 -21.54 -9.06
C SER A 128 -3.15 -21.25 -9.69
N LEU A 129 -2.43 -22.27 -10.14
CA LEU A 129 -1.15 -22.10 -10.83
C LEU A 129 -1.32 -21.41 -12.19
N SER A 130 -2.42 -21.68 -12.91
CA SER A 130 -2.83 -20.93 -14.11
C SER A 130 -2.94 -19.44 -13.82
N LEU A 131 -3.70 -19.05 -12.78
CA LEU A 131 -3.86 -17.64 -12.39
C LEU A 131 -2.53 -16.97 -12.04
N ILE A 132 -1.60 -17.69 -11.41
CA ILE A 132 -0.25 -17.18 -11.10
C ILE A 132 0.51 -16.88 -12.39
N PHE A 133 0.62 -17.87 -13.29
CA PHE A 133 1.38 -17.69 -14.53
C PHE A 133 0.75 -16.65 -15.47
N LEU A 134 -0.58 -16.64 -15.63
CA LEU A 134 -1.29 -15.60 -16.37
C LEU A 134 -1.06 -14.22 -15.74
N GLY A 135 -1.14 -14.14 -14.40
CA GLY A 135 -0.92 -12.91 -13.66
C GLY A 135 0.47 -12.33 -13.90
N ILE A 136 1.52 -13.16 -13.75
CA ILE A 136 2.91 -12.77 -14.02
C ILE A 136 3.06 -12.30 -15.46
N GLY A 137 2.57 -13.07 -16.45
CA GLY A 137 2.64 -12.69 -17.86
C GLY A 137 2.00 -11.33 -18.15
N ILE A 138 0.81 -11.08 -17.60
CA ILE A 138 0.09 -9.80 -17.77
C ILE A 138 0.81 -8.64 -17.09
N ILE A 139 1.38 -8.84 -15.90
CA ILE A 139 2.14 -7.81 -15.17
C ILE A 139 3.33 -7.35 -16.02
N PHE A 140 4.20 -8.27 -16.45
CA PHE A 140 5.38 -7.93 -17.23
C PHE A 140 5.02 -7.38 -18.63
N ALA A 141 3.96 -7.89 -19.27
CA ALA A 141 3.44 -7.30 -20.49
C ALA A 141 3.00 -5.84 -20.29
N SER A 142 2.33 -5.54 -19.17
CA SER A 142 1.88 -4.19 -18.83
C SER A 142 3.05 -3.27 -18.51
N MET A 143 4.09 -3.75 -17.81
CA MET A 143 5.32 -2.99 -17.54
C MET A 143 6.04 -2.57 -18.83
N ASN A 144 6.20 -3.49 -19.78
CA ASN A 144 6.75 -3.19 -21.10
C ASN A 144 5.88 -2.18 -21.85
N GLY A 145 4.54 -2.33 -21.76
CA GLY A 145 3.60 -1.36 -22.31
C GLY A 145 3.76 0.03 -21.72
N PHE A 146 3.97 0.16 -20.41
CA PHE A 146 4.22 1.44 -19.75
C PHE A 146 5.52 2.08 -20.20
N GLU A 147 6.60 1.32 -20.36
CA GLU A 147 7.88 1.84 -20.83
C GLU A 147 7.77 2.38 -22.27
N LEU A 148 7.08 1.65 -23.15
CA LEU A 148 6.80 2.09 -24.52
C LEU A 148 5.92 3.35 -24.54
N LEU A 149 4.88 3.38 -23.70
CA LEU A 149 3.95 4.50 -23.62
C LEU A 149 4.59 5.75 -22.99
N ALA A 150 5.54 5.60 -22.07
CA ALA A 150 6.17 6.71 -21.35
C ALA A 150 6.77 7.75 -22.30
N LYS A 151 7.38 7.33 -23.41
CA LYS A 151 7.94 8.25 -24.41
C LYS A 151 6.87 9.06 -25.15
N SER A 152 5.73 8.45 -25.48
CA SER A 152 4.65 9.12 -26.24
C SER A 152 3.66 9.86 -25.35
N ILE A 153 3.56 9.53 -24.06
CA ILE A 153 2.64 10.21 -23.14
C ILE A 153 3.15 11.59 -22.74
N GLU A 154 4.45 11.85 -22.88
CA GLU A 154 5.07 13.17 -22.73
C GLU A 154 4.52 14.20 -23.72
N ASP A 155 3.95 13.79 -24.85
CA ASP A 155 3.34 14.71 -25.84
C ASP A 155 1.97 15.25 -25.39
N VAL A 156 1.37 14.69 -24.32
CA VAL A 156 0.11 15.18 -23.78
C VAL A 156 0.38 16.40 -22.87
N PRO A 157 -0.12 17.61 -23.17
CA PRO A 157 0.29 18.84 -22.47
C PRO A 157 0.11 18.79 -20.94
N LEU A 158 -0.99 18.17 -20.48
CA LEU A 158 -1.25 17.99 -19.04
C LEU A 158 -0.21 17.08 -18.37
N ILE A 159 0.15 15.99 -19.03
CA ILE A 159 1.10 15.00 -18.52
C ILE A 159 2.52 15.56 -18.59
N GLN A 160 2.88 16.23 -19.69
CA GLN A 160 4.15 16.93 -19.83
C GLN A 160 4.38 17.92 -18.69
N LYS A 161 3.36 18.75 -18.39
CA LYS A 161 3.40 19.72 -17.29
C LYS A 161 3.58 19.01 -15.95
N LEU A 162 2.87 17.92 -15.70
CA LEU A 162 3.00 17.13 -14.48
C LEU A 162 4.41 16.53 -14.35
N ILE A 163 4.93 15.90 -15.40
CA ILE A 163 6.27 15.31 -15.44
C ILE A 163 7.34 16.39 -15.19
N HIS A 164 7.21 17.57 -15.82
CA HIS A 164 8.16 18.66 -15.62
C HIS A 164 8.15 19.17 -14.18
N LEU A 165 6.96 19.38 -13.59
CA LEU A 165 6.81 19.76 -12.19
C LEU A 165 7.42 18.71 -11.24
N MET A 166 7.29 17.43 -11.57
CA MET A 166 7.86 16.33 -10.77
C MET A 166 9.39 16.28 -10.88
N LYS A 167 9.96 16.53 -12.06
CA LYS A 167 11.42 16.62 -12.25
C LYS A 167 12.05 17.70 -11.39
N ASP A 168 11.39 18.85 -11.29
CA ASP A 168 11.92 20.02 -10.58
C ASP A 168 11.59 20.02 -9.09
N ASN A 169 10.67 19.15 -8.64
CA ASN A 169 10.15 19.18 -7.27
C ASN A 169 9.83 17.80 -6.69
N ILE A 170 10.67 17.39 -5.74
CA ILE A 170 10.54 16.15 -4.96
C ILE A 170 9.21 16.07 -4.22
N VAL A 171 8.70 17.19 -3.68
CA VAL A 171 7.43 17.21 -2.93
C VAL A 171 6.25 16.91 -3.85
N ILE A 172 6.26 17.45 -5.07
CA ILE A 172 5.22 17.15 -6.07
C ILE A 172 5.27 15.66 -6.45
N SER A 173 6.47 15.11 -6.63
CA SER A 173 6.65 13.68 -6.92
C SER A 173 6.09 12.78 -5.81
N PHE A 174 6.37 13.12 -4.55
CA PHE A 174 5.84 12.45 -3.37
C PHE A 174 4.31 12.56 -3.26
N ILE A 175 3.73 13.75 -3.49
CA ILE A 175 2.27 13.96 -3.46
C ILE A 175 1.60 13.16 -4.57
N THR A 176 2.17 13.17 -5.78
CA THR A 176 1.67 12.38 -6.92
C THR A 176 1.64 10.90 -6.58
N GLY A 177 2.74 10.34 -6.06
CA GLY A 177 2.78 8.94 -5.62
C GLY A 177 1.74 8.64 -4.54
N THR A 178 1.60 9.51 -3.54
CA THR A 178 0.60 9.36 -2.47
C THR A 178 -0.82 9.34 -3.01
N PHE A 179 -1.18 10.32 -3.82
CA PHE A 179 -2.53 10.48 -4.34
C PHE A 179 -2.91 9.38 -5.32
N LEU A 180 -2.04 9.09 -6.30
CA LEU A 180 -2.30 8.05 -7.28
C LEU A 180 -2.37 6.67 -6.64
N THR A 181 -1.51 6.37 -5.67
CA THR A 181 -1.63 5.11 -4.92
C THR A 181 -2.88 5.06 -4.07
N ALA A 182 -3.32 6.15 -3.44
CA ALA A 182 -4.58 6.15 -2.69
C ALA A 182 -5.79 5.86 -3.59
N LEU A 183 -5.78 6.37 -4.82
CA LEU A 183 -6.81 6.10 -5.83
C LEU A 183 -6.76 4.66 -6.35
N ILE A 184 -5.57 4.19 -6.75
CA ILE A 184 -5.34 2.85 -7.31
C ILE A 184 -5.40 1.76 -6.22
N GLN A 185 -5.18 2.14 -4.97
CA GLN A 185 -5.11 1.28 -3.78
C GLN A 185 -3.98 0.23 -3.83
N SER A 186 -2.95 0.47 -4.64
CA SER A 186 -1.78 -0.41 -4.75
C SER A 186 -0.48 0.38 -4.93
N SER A 187 0.38 0.35 -3.92
CA SER A 187 1.74 0.93 -4.00
C SER A 187 2.61 0.17 -4.99
N THR A 188 2.48 -1.15 -5.08
CA THR A 188 3.19 -1.98 -6.05
C THR A 188 2.90 -1.58 -7.49
N VAL A 189 1.64 -1.31 -7.84
CA VAL A 189 1.30 -0.82 -9.19
C VAL A 189 1.90 0.56 -9.44
N MET A 190 1.77 1.49 -8.49
CA MET A 190 2.32 2.83 -8.64
C MET A 190 3.84 2.84 -8.79
N THR A 191 4.54 2.09 -7.94
CA THR A 191 6.01 1.96 -8.00
C THR A 191 6.44 1.19 -9.26
N GLY A 192 5.68 0.18 -9.71
CA GLY A 192 5.94 -0.52 -10.98
C GLY A 192 5.81 0.40 -12.20
N ILE A 193 4.80 1.28 -12.23
CA ILE A 193 4.70 2.34 -13.24
C ILE A 193 5.90 3.27 -13.15
N ALA A 194 6.29 3.67 -11.93
CA ALA A 194 7.46 4.52 -11.74
C ALA A 194 8.76 3.86 -12.23
N MET A 195 8.92 2.55 -12.03
CA MET A 195 10.04 1.77 -12.58
C MET A 195 10.07 1.82 -14.11
N SER A 196 8.92 1.64 -14.78
CA SER A 196 8.84 1.71 -16.25
C SER A 196 9.22 3.09 -16.80
N PHE A 197 8.77 4.17 -16.13
CA PHE A 197 9.08 5.55 -16.54
C PHE A 197 10.52 5.95 -16.20
N LEU A 198 11.08 5.38 -15.14
CA LEU A 198 12.50 5.52 -14.83
C LEU A 198 13.35 4.80 -15.89
N ASN A 199 12.94 3.60 -16.32
CA ASN A 199 13.64 2.84 -17.36
C ASN A 199 13.62 3.55 -18.72
N SER A 200 12.51 4.24 -19.05
CA SER A 200 12.41 5.02 -20.29
C SER A 200 13.26 6.30 -20.28
N GLY A 201 13.83 6.69 -19.13
CA GLY A 201 14.55 7.95 -18.93
C GLY A 201 13.62 9.16 -18.77
N THR A 202 12.32 8.94 -18.54
CA THR A 202 11.33 10.02 -18.42
C THR A 202 11.56 10.86 -17.17
N PHE A 203 12.06 10.32 -16.07
CA PHE A 203 12.49 11.09 -14.89
C PHE A 203 13.67 10.44 -14.17
N SER A 204 14.26 11.15 -13.19
CA SER A 204 15.44 10.71 -12.44
C SER A 204 15.10 9.68 -11.34
N LEU A 205 16.12 8.98 -10.84
CA LEU A 205 15.98 8.06 -9.72
C LEU A 205 15.36 8.75 -8.49
N ASP A 206 15.78 9.98 -8.18
CA ASP A 206 15.26 10.75 -7.04
C ASP A 206 13.74 11.01 -7.17
N THR A 207 13.24 11.31 -8.37
CA THR A 207 11.80 11.40 -8.66
C THR A 207 11.10 10.06 -8.42
N GLY A 208 11.69 8.96 -8.89
CA GLY A 208 11.17 7.60 -8.67
C GLY A 208 11.08 7.23 -7.19
N ILE A 209 12.12 7.54 -6.41
CA ILE A 209 12.17 7.31 -4.96
C ILE A 209 11.10 8.14 -4.24
N ALA A 210 10.93 9.42 -4.62
CA ALA A 210 9.91 10.28 -4.03
C ALA A 210 8.49 9.72 -4.27
N ILE A 211 8.20 9.25 -5.50
CA ILE A 211 6.94 8.59 -5.84
C ILE A 211 6.74 7.34 -5.00
N MET A 212 7.77 6.50 -4.87
CA MET A 212 7.74 5.27 -4.08
C MET A 212 7.46 5.53 -2.58
N ILE A 213 8.11 6.53 -1.97
CA ILE A 213 7.85 6.93 -0.58
C ILE A 213 6.39 7.42 -0.44
N GLY A 214 5.91 8.22 -1.40
CA GLY A 214 4.51 8.65 -1.44
C GLY A 214 3.54 7.48 -1.56
N ALA A 215 3.83 6.52 -2.44
CA ALA A 215 3.01 5.33 -2.67
C ALA A 215 2.81 4.53 -1.38
N ASN A 216 3.83 4.40 -0.53
CA ASN A 216 3.71 3.75 0.77
C ASN A 216 2.69 4.42 1.70
N ILE A 217 2.61 5.76 1.68
CA ILE A 217 1.56 6.48 2.42
C ILE A 217 0.20 6.27 1.74
N GLY A 218 0.13 6.35 0.42
CA GLY A 218 -1.12 6.17 -0.33
C GLY A 218 -1.81 4.83 -0.02
N THR A 219 -1.05 3.75 0.17
CA THR A 219 -1.59 2.43 0.53
C THR A 219 -2.36 2.45 1.86
N CYS A 220 -2.07 3.39 2.77
CA CYS A 220 -2.77 3.51 4.05
C CYS A 220 -4.28 3.80 3.90
N ALA A 221 -4.72 4.32 2.75
CA ALA A 221 -6.13 4.50 2.43
C ALA A 221 -6.93 3.20 2.54
N THR A 222 -6.34 2.06 2.20
CA THR A 222 -7.00 0.74 2.28
C THR A 222 -7.30 0.32 3.73
N ALA A 223 -6.35 0.54 4.64
CA ALA A 223 -6.51 0.27 6.05
C ALA A 223 -7.56 1.19 6.69
N LEU A 224 -7.58 2.47 6.29
CA LEU A 224 -8.61 3.41 6.71
C LEU A 224 -9.99 2.90 6.32
N LEU A 225 -10.19 2.57 5.03
CA LEU A 225 -11.46 2.06 4.52
C LEU A 225 -11.89 0.78 5.26
N ALA A 226 -10.96 -0.15 5.47
CA ALA A 226 -11.25 -1.40 6.19
C ALA A 226 -11.57 -1.20 7.67
N SER A 227 -11.11 -0.10 8.29
CA SER A 227 -11.40 0.21 9.68
C SER A 227 -12.78 0.85 9.90
N ILE A 228 -13.46 1.29 8.84
CA ILE A 228 -14.78 1.93 8.93
C ILE A 228 -15.78 0.90 9.46
N GLY A 229 -16.42 1.21 10.59
CA GLY A 229 -17.38 0.31 11.25
C GLY A 229 -16.76 -0.83 12.07
N ALA A 230 -15.44 -1.07 12.01
CA ALA A 230 -14.77 -2.21 12.63
C ALA A 230 -14.30 -1.98 14.09
N GLY A 231 -14.90 -1.01 14.80
CA GLY A 231 -14.56 -0.71 16.21
C GLY A 231 -13.29 0.16 16.39
N ASN A 232 -12.88 0.34 17.66
CA ASN A 232 -11.80 1.27 18.01
C ASN A 232 -10.41 0.72 17.68
N GLU A 233 -10.16 -0.56 17.96
CA GLU A 233 -8.85 -1.19 17.72
C GLU A 233 -8.50 -1.24 16.23
N ALA A 234 -9.49 -1.51 15.37
CA ALA A 234 -9.32 -1.44 13.92
C ALA A 234 -8.89 -0.04 13.45
N ARG A 235 -9.49 1.02 14.00
CA ARG A 235 -9.11 2.41 13.69
C ARG A 235 -7.71 2.71 14.20
N LEU A 236 -7.37 2.25 15.41
CA LEU A 236 -6.02 2.38 15.96
C LEU A 236 -4.98 1.76 15.02
N THR A 237 -5.24 0.56 14.50
CA THR A 237 -4.39 -0.10 13.50
C THR A 237 -4.25 0.73 12.22
N ALA A 238 -5.34 1.27 11.69
CA ALA A 238 -5.29 2.13 10.50
C ALA A 238 -4.48 3.41 10.74
N TYR A 239 -4.65 4.07 11.88
CA TYR A 239 -3.86 5.25 12.24
C TYR A 239 -2.40 4.93 12.47
N ALA A 240 -2.08 3.79 13.07
CA ALA A 240 -0.70 3.32 13.19
C ALA A 240 -0.05 3.17 11.82
N HIS A 241 -0.78 2.59 10.85
CA HIS A 241 -0.27 2.46 9.50
C HIS A 241 0.07 3.81 8.85
N ILE A 242 -0.82 4.81 8.98
CA ILE A 242 -0.58 6.17 8.46
C ILE A 242 0.63 6.81 9.13
N TRP A 243 0.66 6.83 10.47
CA TRP A 243 1.70 7.54 11.21
C TRP A 243 3.08 6.92 10.99
N LEU A 244 3.19 5.59 10.92
CA LEU A 244 4.47 4.93 10.62
C LEU A 244 5.00 5.32 9.24
N ASN A 245 4.16 5.28 8.20
CA ASN A 245 4.57 5.67 6.85
C ASN A 245 4.83 7.19 6.74
N LEU A 246 4.04 8.02 7.42
CA LEU A 246 4.21 9.47 7.40
C LEU A 246 5.51 9.89 8.08
N ILE A 247 5.82 9.35 9.27
CA ILE A 247 7.06 9.68 9.96
C ILE A 247 8.26 9.12 9.18
N GLY A 248 8.14 7.90 8.63
CA GLY A 248 9.15 7.35 7.72
C GLY A 248 9.43 8.28 6.54
N ALA A 249 8.40 8.81 5.88
CA ALA A 249 8.55 9.76 4.80
C ALA A 249 9.21 11.07 5.25
N ILE A 250 8.80 11.64 6.39
CA ILE A 250 9.41 12.88 6.92
C ILE A 250 10.91 12.70 7.17
N ILE A 251 11.33 11.52 7.66
CA ILE A 251 12.74 11.21 7.91
C ILE A 251 13.52 11.04 6.59
N PHE A 252 12.95 10.35 5.60
CA PHE A 252 13.69 9.93 4.41
C PHE A 252 13.54 10.85 3.19
N LEU A 253 12.53 11.71 3.11
CA LEU A 253 12.40 12.68 2.02
C LEU A 253 13.64 13.60 1.90
N PRO A 254 14.22 14.14 3.00
CA PRO A 254 15.48 14.90 2.92
C PRO A 254 16.70 14.04 2.56
N LEU A 255 16.60 12.71 2.68
CA LEU A 255 17.68 11.76 2.46
C LEU A 255 17.57 11.05 1.10
N ILE A 256 16.69 11.50 0.20
CA ILE A 256 16.45 10.85 -1.10
C ILE A 256 17.73 10.68 -1.90
N SER A 257 18.56 11.71 -2.03
CA SER A 257 19.78 11.61 -2.83
C SER A 257 20.81 10.65 -2.21
N ILE A 258 20.83 10.51 -0.88
CA ILE A 258 21.66 9.51 -0.18
C ILE A 258 21.12 8.10 -0.46
N LEU A 259 19.81 7.93 -0.40
CA LEU A 259 19.15 6.67 -0.72
C LEU A 259 19.39 6.28 -2.19
N GLY A 260 19.28 7.22 -3.12
CA GLY A 260 19.58 7.04 -4.53
C GLY A 260 21.02 6.63 -4.77
N HIS A 261 21.98 7.29 -4.10
CA HIS A 261 23.38 6.91 -4.20
C HIS A 261 23.65 5.51 -3.62
N ALA A 262 23.11 5.20 -2.44
CA ALA A 262 23.24 3.87 -1.84
C ALA A 262 22.70 2.76 -2.77
N SER A 263 21.56 2.99 -3.41
CA SER A 263 21.01 2.07 -4.42
C SER A 263 21.89 1.95 -5.66
N SER A 264 22.46 3.05 -6.14
CA SER A 264 23.32 3.07 -7.34
C SER A 264 24.64 2.30 -7.17
N ILE A 265 25.14 2.18 -5.93
CA ILE A 265 26.34 1.37 -5.63
C ILE A 265 26.05 -0.12 -5.81
N ILE A 266 24.81 -0.55 -5.57
CA ILE A 266 24.42 -1.96 -5.58
C ILE A 266 24.05 -2.42 -6.99
N SER A 267 23.48 -1.54 -7.83
CA SER A 267 23.05 -1.87 -9.18
C SER A 267 23.19 -0.68 -10.13
N ASP A 268 23.57 -0.95 -11.38
CA ASP A 268 23.61 0.04 -12.47
C ASP A 268 22.26 0.24 -13.18
N GLN A 269 21.28 -0.65 -12.95
CA GLN A 269 20.00 -0.61 -13.65
C GLN A 269 18.98 0.26 -12.89
N PRO A 270 18.43 1.32 -13.49
CA PRO A 270 17.54 2.25 -12.79
C PRO A 270 16.30 1.61 -12.12
N PRO A 271 15.56 0.66 -12.75
CA PRO A 271 14.45 -0.03 -12.09
C PRO A 271 14.89 -0.80 -10.83
N THR A 272 16.06 -1.44 -10.90
CA THR A 272 16.67 -2.20 -9.82
C THR A 272 17.14 -1.28 -8.69
N GLN A 273 17.70 -0.12 -9.02
CA GLN A 273 18.05 0.91 -8.03
C GLN A 273 16.80 1.38 -7.25
N LEU A 274 15.66 1.54 -7.91
CA LEU A 274 14.41 1.91 -7.25
C LEU A 274 13.88 0.76 -6.35
N ALA A 275 14.01 -0.49 -6.77
CA ALA A 275 13.67 -1.65 -5.92
C ALA A 275 14.54 -1.69 -4.65
N HIS A 276 15.86 -1.53 -4.80
CA HIS A 276 16.79 -1.49 -3.67
C HIS A 276 16.54 -0.30 -2.75
N ALA A 277 16.21 0.88 -3.31
CA ALA A 277 15.83 2.05 -2.52
C ALA A 277 14.61 1.72 -1.64
N SER A 278 13.65 0.97 -2.19
CA SER A 278 12.48 0.50 -1.45
C SER A 278 12.86 -0.45 -0.31
N VAL A 279 13.75 -1.42 -0.56
CA VAL A 279 14.25 -2.34 0.47
C VAL A 279 14.92 -1.56 1.60
N ILE A 280 15.87 -0.69 1.27
CA ILE A 280 16.63 0.11 2.24
C ILE A 280 15.68 0.99 3.06
N TYR A 281 14.80 1.72 2.39
CA TYR A 281 13.82 2.60 3.05
C TYR A 281 12.88 1.83 4.00
N ASN A 282 12.20 0.79 3.50
CA ASN A 282 11.23 0.06 4.30
C ASN A 282 11.88 -0.72 5.44
N ALA A 283 13.06 -1.31 5.21
CA ALA A 283 13.80 -2.00 6.26
C ALA A 283 14.29 -1.01 7.32
N ALA A 284 14.88 0.12 6.93
CA ALA A 284 15.38 1.11 7.87
C ALA A 284 14.26 1.72 8.72
N VAL A 285 13.15 2.13 8.11
CA VAL A 285 11.98 2.64 8.84
C VAL A 285 11.44 1.56 9.77
N SER A 286 11.21 0.34 9.29
CA SER A 286 10.64 -0.72 10.12
C SER A 286 11.54 -1.11 11.30
N LEU A 287 12.86 -1.22 11.10
CA LEU A 287 13.81 -1.54 12.16
C LEU A 287 13.95 -0.38 13.16
N LEU A 288 13.86 0.88 12.71
CA LEU A 288 13.89 2.06 13.57
C LEU A 288 12.67 2.12 14.49
N PHE A 289 11.48 1.77 13.99
CA PHE A 289 10.23 1.79 14.77
C PHE A 289 9.99 0.55 15.61
N LEU A 290 10.54 -0.60 15.21
CA LEU A 290 10.35 -1.88 15.90
C LEU A 290 10.58 -1.83 17.42
N PRO A 291 11.70 -1.30 17.97
CA PRO A 291 11.91 -1.27 19.42
C PRO A 291 10.90 -0.37 20.15
N PHE A 292 10.31 0.59 19.44
CA PHE A 292 9.32 1.51 19.99
C PHE A 292 7.88 1.10 19.69
N ALA A 293 7.63 -0.07 19.08
CA ALA A 293 6.30 -0.48 18.63
C ALA A 293 5.22 -0.41 19.75
N GLN A 294 5.57 -0.83 20.97
CA GLN A 294 4.66 -0.76 22.12
C GLN A 294 4.41 0.68 22.58
N MET A 295 5.46 1.50 22.69
CA MET A 295 5.36 2.91 23.08
C MET A 295 4.58 3.73 22.05
N PHE A 296 4.83 3.46 20.77
CA PHE A 296 4.11 4.05 19.65
C PHE A 296 2.62 3.72 19.70
N GLY A 297 2.27 2.47 20.03
CA GLY A 297 0.89 2.08 20.26
C GLY A 297 0.23 2.90 21.37
N GLN A 298 0.89 3.07 22.51
CA GLN A 298 0.39 3.91 23.61
C GLN A 298 0.23 5.38 23.21
N TYR A 299 1.16 5.92 22.41
CA TYR A 299 1.08 7.28 21.89
C TYR A 299 -0.14 7.49 21.00
N ILE A 300 -0.43 6.56 20.08
CA ILE A 300 -1.61 6.64 19.21
C ILE A 300 -2.90 6.56 20.01
N ILE A 301 -2.97 5.68 21.02
CA ILE A 301 -4.12 5.62 21.93
C ILE A 301 -4.34 6.98 22.60
N LYS A 302 -3.28 7.61 23.12
CA LYS A 302 -3.36 8.92 23.76
C LYS A 302 -3.85 10.00 22.77
N LEU A 303 -3.29 10.03 21.56
CA LEU A 303 -3.64 11.02 20.53
C LEU A 303 -5.12 10.95 20.12
N LEU A 304 -5.69 9.74 20.08
CA LEU A 304 -7.10 9.52 19.68
C LEU A 304 -8.09 9.61 20.85
N MET A 305 -7.68 9.25 22.06
CA MET A 305 -8.50 9.43 23.27
C MET A 305 -8.71 10.92 23.59
N VAL A 306 -7.71 11.76 23.35
CA VAL A 306 -7.82 13.22 23.47
C VAL A 306 -8.91 13.78 22.54
N ASN A 307 -9.03 13.26 21.31
CA ASN A 307 -10.09 13.67 20.38
C ASN A 307 -11.50 13.20 20.82
N LYS A 308 -11.64 12.04 21.47
CA LYS A 308 -12.93 11.62 22.04
C LYS A 308 -13.37 12.51 23.20
N ILE A 309 -12.44 12.92 24.07
CA ILE A 309 -12.73 13.85 25.17
C ILE A 309 -13.15 15.21 24.60
N GLY A 310 -12.42 15.73 23.60
CA GLY A 310 -12.77 16.99 22.91
C GLY A 310 -14.14 16.96 22.21
N ILE A 311 -14.50 15.87 21.54
CA ILE A 311 -15.82 15.70 20.90
C ILE A 311 -16.93 15.52 21.94
N SER A 312 -16.67 14.82 23.05
CA SER A 312 -17.63 14.66 24.14
C SER A 312 -17.87 15.98 24.89
N LEU A 313 -16.82 16.77 25.12
CA LEU A 313 -16.90 18.13 25.68
C LEU A 313 -17.57 19.08 24.69
N GLY A 314 -17.31 18.97 23.39
CA GLY A 314 -17.99 19.73 22.35
C GLY A 314 -19.49 19.41 22.28
N LYS A 315 -19.87 18.13 22.35
CA LYS A 315 -21.28 17.69 22.44
C LYS A 315 -21.95 18.13 23.75
N TRP A 316 -21.26 18.03 24.88
CA TRP A 316 -21.74 18.51 26.18
C TRP A 316 -21.91 20.03 26.18
N ARG A 317 -20.96 20.77 25.59
CA ARG A 317 -21.01 22.23 25.51
C ARG A 317 -22.08 22.71 24.53
N LEU A 318 -22.30 22.02 23.42
CA LEU A 318 -23.44 22.27 22.52
C LEU A 318 -24.77 21.93 23.20
N GLN A 319 -24.90 20.79 23.88
CA GLN A 319 -26.10 20.45 24.65
C GLN A 319 -26.40 21.48 25.74
N ASN A 320 -25.40 22.01 26.43
CA ASN A 320 -25.59 23.05 27.45
C ASN A 320 -25.80 24.46 26.87
N LEU A 321 -25.25 24.75 25.68
CA LEU A 321 -25.53 26.01 24.96
C LEU A 321 -26.98 26.05 24.41
N PHE A 322 -27.57 24.89 24.09
CA PHE A 322 -28.97 24.77 23.66
C PHE A 322 -29.96 24.48 24.82
N GLN A 323 -29.50 24.40 26.06
CA GLN A 323 -30.36 24.25 27.25
C GLN A 323 -30.79 25.58 27.88
N VAL A 324 -30.33 26.71 27.34
CA VAL A 324 -30.85 28.03 27.69
C VAL A 324 -31.63 28.55 26.50
N GLU A 325 -32.91 28.15 26.37
CA GLU A 325 -34.02 29.04 25.98
C GLU A 325 -35.37 28.30 25.85
N SER A 326 -36.25 28.63 26.80
CA SER A 326 -37.72 28.53 26.77
C SER A 326 -38.40 27.13 26.84
N PRO A 327 -39.41 26.95 27.72
CA PRO A 327 -40.26 25.76 27.78
C PRO A 327 -41.07 25.44 26.50
N LEU A 328 -41.01 26.28 25.47
CA LEU A 328 -41.80 26.16 24.25
C LEU A 328 -41.16 25.25 23.18
N LEU A 329 -39.84 25.02 23.22
CA LEU A 329 -39.12 24.15 22.27
C LEU A 329 -39.19 22.65 22.61
N ALA A 330 -39.53 22.30 23.85
CA ALA A 330 -39.62 20.90 24.30
C ALA A 330 -40.71 20.09 23.58
N THR A 331 -41.73 20.76 23.06
CA THR A 331 -42.84 20.11 22.34
C THR A 331 -42.47 19.75 20.90
N PHE A 332 -41.49 20.43 20.30
CA PHE A 332 -41.09 20.22 18.90
C PHE A 332 -40.17 18.98 18.72
N TYR A 333 -39.40 18.62 19.75
CA TYR A 333 -38.46 17.50 19.70
C TYR A 333 -39.07 16.12 20.01
N ARG A 334 -40.32 16.03 20.46
CA ARG A 334 -40.98 14.73 20.73
C ARG A 334 -41.47 13.99 19.46
N HIS A 335 -41.40 14.62 18.29
CA HIS A 335 -41.96 14.06 17.04
C HIS A 335 -40.95 13.84 15.91
N LEU A 336 -39.65 13.94 16.15
CA LEU A 336 -38.65 13.57 15.15
C LEU A 336 -38.27 12.07 15.26
N PRO A 337 -38.37 11.29 14.17
CA PRO A 337 -37.95 9.91 14.16
C PRO A 337 -36.43 9.82 14.27
N LEU A 338 -35.97 8.93 15.16
CA LEU A 338 -34.57 8.57 15.36
C LEU A 338 -33.99 7.96 14.07
N PHE A 339 -32.93 8.56 13.54
CA PHE A 339 -31.95 7.92 12.66
C PHE A 339 -30.55 8.13 13.24
#